data_AF-A0AAV2MPC7-F1
#
_entry.id   AF-A0AAV2MPC7-F1
#
_cell.length_a   1.000
_cell.length_b   1.000
_cell.length_c   1.000
_cell.angle_alpha   90.00
_cell.angle_beta   90.00
_cell.angle_gamma   90.00
#
_symmetry.space_group_name_H-M   'P 1'
#
loop_
_entity.id
_entity.type
_entity.pdbx_description
1 polymer ?
#
loop_
_entity_poly.entity_id
_entity_poly.type
_entity_poly.pdbx_seq_one_letter_code
_entity_poly.pdbx_strand_id
1 'polypeptide(L)'
;MRSSAVVAPEPCHSGEEDSALAQAGTGMRGSALLWAGPGVGCSGPRREKEEEVEEGEPQVQLEARELWRQFDQCGTEMVITKSGRRMFPPLRIRCFGLEPKSKYMFLLDIVGADDSRYKFHQGRWMVAGQADPELPKRMYIHPDSPSSGQQWMNKVINFHKVKLTNNISDKHGFTILNSMHKYQPRFHLVKASDVLTLPYSTFRSYVFTETRFIAVTAYQNDKITQLKIDNNPFAKGFRDTGNGRREKR
;
A
#
# COMPACT_ATOMS: atom_id res chain seq x y z
N MET A 1 -60.82 -0.01 -22.16
CA MET A 1 -60.49 0.60 -23.46
C MET A 1 -59.06 0.24 -23.81
N ARG A 2 -58.79 -0.22 -25.05
CA ARG A 2 -57.43 -0.43 -25.58
C ARG A 2 -57.06 0.76 -26.46
N SER A 3 -55.78 1.13 -26.53
CA SER A 3 -55.14 1.48 -27.80
C SER A 3 -53.61 1.38 -27.69
N SER A 4 -52.92 1.17 -28.81
CA SER A 4 -51.48 0.88 -28.89
C SER A 4 -50.79 1.67 -30.01
N ALA A 5 -49.52 2.06 -29.79
CA ALA A 5 -48.51 2.46 -30.78
C ALA A 5 -47.10 2.31 -30.11
N VAL A 6 -46.00 1.75 -30.65
CA VAL A 6 -45.57 1.19 -31.97
C VAL A 6 -44.64 2.09 -32.83
N VAL A 7 -43.32 1.91 -32.59
CA VAL A 7 -42.19 1.82 -33.55
C VAL A 7 -41.73 3.05 -34.38
N ALA A 8 -40.54 3.60 -34.01
CA ALA A 8 -39.22 3.76 -34.71
C ALA A 8 -39.13 4.11 -36.24
N PRO A 9 -37.93 4.36 -36.85
CA PRO A 9 -36.54 4.51 -36.32
C PRO A 9 -35.76 5.77 -36.86
N GLU A 10 -34.43 5.77 -36.74
CA GLU A 10 -33.46 6.82 -37.16
C GLU A 10 -33.19 6.95 -38.67
N PRO A 11 -32.43 7.96 -39.10
CA PRO A 11 -31.50 7.88 -40.24
C PRO A 11 -30.02 8.06 -39.84
N CYS A 12 -29.17 7.27 -40.48
CA CYS A 12 -27.71 7.42 -40.49
C CYS A 12 -27.28 8.36 -41.63
N HIS A 13 -26.16 9.07 -41.52
CA HIS A 13 -25.53 9.77 -42.65
C HIS A 13 -24.00 9.67 -42.64
N SER A 14 -23.45 9.41 -43.83
CA SER A 14 -22.03 9.27 -44.18
C SER A 14 -21.40 10.59 -44.66
N GLY A 15 -20.07 10.65 -44.79
CA GLY A 15 -19.36 11.84 -45.29
C GLY A 15 -17.84 11.69 -45.37
N GLU A 16 -17.29 11.84 -46.59
CA GLU A 16 -15.92 11.51 -47.03
C GLU A 16 -15.36 12.64 -47.94
N GLU A 17 -14.06 12.74 -48.29
CA GLU A 17 -12.92 11.85 -48.03
C GLU A 17 -12.03 12.28 -46.83
N ASP A 18 -10.89 13.02 -46.88
CA ASP A 18 -10.13 13.71 -47.93
C ASP A 18 -8.60 13.71 -47.56
N SER A 19 -7.70 14.09 -48.48
CA SER A 19 -6.24 13.84 -48.41
C SER A 19 -5.34 15.06 -48.67
N ALA A 20 -4.19 15.16 -48.00
CA ALA A 20 -3.08 16.02 -48.42
C ALA A 20 -1.69 15.46 -48.03
N LEU A 21 -0.80 15.34 -49.01
CA LEU A 21 0.53 14.72 -48.88
C LEU A 21 1.58 15.50 -49.69
N ALA A 22 2.63 16.02 -49.03
CA ALA A 22 3.86 16.55 -49.65
C ALA A 22 5.00 16.48 -48.61
N GLN A 23 5.98 15.59 -48.74
CA GLN A 23 7.13 15.58 -49.66
C GLN A 23 8.32 16.48 -49.23
N ALA A 24 9.53 15.95 -49.45
CA ALA A 24 10.79 16.41 -48.87
C ALA A 24 11.53 17.43 -49.75
N GLY A 25 12.48 18.15 -49.15
CA GLY A 25 13.42 19.02 -49.86
C GLY A 25 14.81 19.02 -49.19
N THR A 26 15.79 18.38 -49.83
CA THR A 26 17.21 18.51 -49.51
C THR A 26 17.82 19.73 -50.21
N GLY A 27 18.64 20.51 -49.50
CA GLY A 27 19.35 21.67 -50.04
C GLY A 27 20.58 21.99 -49.20
N MET A 28 21.70 22.33 -49.85
CA MET A 28 23.05 22.29 -49.25
C MET A 28 23.88 23.51 -49.69
N ARG A 29 24.84 23.92 -48.84
CA ARG A 29 25.92 24.95 -49.04
C ARG A 29 25.61 26.40 -48.61
N GLY A 30 26.61 27.07 -48.01
CA GLY A 30 26.65 28.53 -47.79
C GLY A 30 27.62 28.94 -46.68
N SER A 31 28.76 29.56 -47.02
CA SER A 31 29.95 29.69 -46.15
C SER A 31 30.11 31.04 -45.41
N ALA A 32 30.75 30.99 -44.23
CA ALA A 32 31.85 31.86 -43.75
C ALA A 32 31.64 33.20 -43.00
N LEU A 33 32.74 33.56 -42.29
CA LEU A 33 33.12 34.80 -41.53
C LEU A 33 32.54 34.88 -40.09
N LEU A 34 33.29 34.63 -39.00
CA LEU A 34 34.56 35.17 -38.45
C LEU A 34 34.46 36.55 -37.77
N TRP A 35 34.53 36.60 -36.43
CA TRP A 35 35.53 37.37 -35.65
C TRP A 35 35.34 37.21 -34.12
N ALA A 36 36.38 36.77 -33.40
CA ALA A 36 36.76 37.22 -32.05
C ALA A 36 38.01 36.44 -31.55
N GLY A 37 39.01 37.15 -31.04
CA GLY A 37 40.06 36.59 -30.15
C GLY A 37 40.22 37.51 -28.93
N PRO A 38 41.32 37.46 -28.18
CA PRO A 38 42.36 36.43 -28.06
C PRO A 38 42.36 35.79 -26.65
N GLY A 39 43.26 34.82 -26.39
CA GLY A 39 43.15 33.90 -25.24
C GLY A 39 43.88 34.28 -23.95
N VAL A 40 43.66 33.45 -22.91
CA VAL A 40 44.49 33.28 -21.70
C VAL A 40 44.55 31.77 -21.39
N GLY A 41 45.70 31.26 -20.94
CA GLY A 41 45.96 29.82 -20.78
C GLY A 41 45.78 29.26 -19.36
N CYS A 42 46.57 28.20 -19.07
CA CYS A 42 46.63 27.44 -17.81
C CYS A 42 45.42 26.53 -17.49
N SER A 43 45.42 25.33 -18.07
CA SER A 43 44.69 24.18 -17.52
C SER A 43 45.37 23.69 -16.22
N GLY A 44 44.80 24.05 -15.06
CA GLY A 44 45.20 23.51 -13.77
C GLY A 44 44.93 22.00 -13.61
N PRO A 45 45.42 21.36 -12.53
CA PRO A 45 45.27 19.93 -12.34
C PRO A 45 43.79 19.53 -12.26
N ARG A 46 43.48 18.44 -12.97
CA ARG A 46 42.14 17.83 -13.04
C ARG A 46 41.71 17.45 -11.63
N ARG A 47 40.79 18.22 -11.06
CA ARG A 47 40.14 17.90 -9.79
C ARG A 47 39.55 16.50 -9.91
N GLU A 48 40.09 15.58 -9.11
CA GLU A 48 39.53 14.24 -8.98
C GLU A 48 38.08 14.43 -8.54
N LYS A 49 37.15 13.79 -9.25
CA LYS A 49 35.79 13.69 -8.74
C LYS A 49 35.87 12.74 -7.57
N GLU A 50 35.85 13.30 -6.37
CA GLU A 50 35.42 12.57 -5.18
C GLU A 50 34.14 11.84 -5.58
N GLU A 51 34.14 10.50 -5.49
CA GLU A 51 32.93 9.72 -5.71
C GLU A 51 31.97 10.14 -4.60
N GLU A 52 30.93 10.90 -4.96
CA GLU A 52 29.80 11.14 -4.08
C GLU A 52 29.28 9.77 -3.66
N VAL A 53 29.47 9.45 -2.37
CA VAL A 53 28.94 8.23 -1.77
C VAL A 53 27.44 8.26 -2.04
N GLU A 54 26.93 7.36 -2.89
CA GLU A 54 25.49 7.23 -3.08
C GLU A 54 24.85 7.06 -1.70
N GLU A 55 24.04 8.03 -1.28
CA GLU A 55 23.28 7.95 -0.05
C GLU A 55 22.35 6.75 -0.16
N GLY A 56 22.79 5.63 0.44
CA GLY A 56 22.24 4.31 0.16
C GLY A 56 20.72 4.28 0.26
N GLU A 57 20.07 3.80 -0.79
CA GLU A 57 18.63 3.94 -0.94
C GLU A 57 17.85 3.46 0.30
N PRO A 58 16.80 4.19 0.73
CA PRO A 58 15.97 3.76 1.85
C PRO A 58 15.42 2.34 1.67
N GLN A 59 15.80 1.44 2.59
CA GLN A 59 15.33 0.06 2.62
C GLN A 59 14.41 -0.18 3.81
N VAL A 60 13.40 -1.03 3.62
CA VAL A 60 12.44 -1.41 4.67
C VAL A 60 12.30 -2.93 4.71
N GLN A 61 12.37 -3.52 5.91
CA GLN A 61 12.24 -4.96 6.15
C GLN A 61 11.08 -5.23 7.11
N LEU A 62 10.30 -6.28 6.81
CA LEU A 62 9.19 -6.74 7.66
C LEU A 62 9.70 -7.59 8.83
N GLU A 63 9.36 -7.17 10.05
CA GLU A 63 9.71 -7.89 11.29
C GLU A 63 8.76 -9.07 11.54
N ALA A 64 9.29 -10.19 12.03
CA ALA A 64 8.59 -11.48 12.16
C ALA A 64 7.94 -11.99 10.85
N ARG A 65 8.64 -11.80 9.72
CA ARG A 65 8.25 -12.23 8.38
C ARG A 65 7.77 -13.69 8.29
N GLU A 66 8.42 -14.60 9.02
CA GLU A 66 8.07 -16.02 8.97
C GLU A 66 6.70 -16.32 9.61
N LEU A 67 6.33 -15.60 10.67
CA LEU A 67 4.98 -15.70 11.24
C LEU A 67 3.92 -15.20 10.24
N TRP A 68 4.21 -14.11 9.52
CA TRP A 68 3.33 -13.62 8.45
C TRP A 68 3.14 -14.65 7.33
N ARG A 69 4.21 -15.34 6.90
CA ARG A 69 4.13 -16.42 5.90
C ARG A 69 3.26 -17.59 6.35
N GLN A 70 3.34 -17.99 7.62
CA GLN A 70 2.47 -19.05 8.18
C GLN A 70 0.98 -18.65 8.12
N PHE A 71 0.66 -17.39 8.39
CA PHE A 71 -0.70 -16.88 8.24
C PHE A 71 -1.13 -16.79 6.76
N ASP A 72 -0.28 -16.29 5.86
CA ASP A 72 -0.59 -16.16 4.43
C ASP A 72 -0.84 -17.51 3.75
N GLN A 73 -0.04 -18.54 4.08
CA GLN A 73 -0.25 -19.92 3.63
C GLN A 73 -1.63 -20.49 4.01
N CYS A 74 -2.19 -20.06 5.14
CA CYS A 74 -3.53 -20.45 5.58
C CYS A 74 -4.65 -19.50 5.10
N GLY A 75 -4.30 -18.43 4.39
CA GLY A 75 -5.19 -17.33 4.04
C GLY A 75 -5.45 -16.42 5.25
N THR A 76 -4.59 -15.43 5.48
CA THR A 76 -4.65 -14.54 6.65
C THR A 76 -6.03 -13.90 6.83
N GLU A 77 -6.61 -14.03 8.02
CA GLU A 77 -7.84 -13.32 8.40
C GLU A 77 -7.57 -12.28 9.48
N MET A 78 -8.26 -11.14 9.39
CA MET A 78 -8.25 -10.09 10.42
C MET A 78 -9.68 -9.75 10.84
N VAL A 79 -9.96 -9.88 12.14
CA VAL A 79 -11.27 -9.54 12.71
C VAL A 79 -11.46 -8.02 12.72
N ILE A 80 -12.62 -7.55 12.25
CA ILE A 80 -13.06 -6.14 12.29
C ILE A 80 -14.26 -5.99 13.23
N THR A 81 -14.31 -4.90 14.01
CA THR A 81 -15.40 -4.65 14.98
C THR A 81 -15.79 -3.18 15.02
N LYS A 82 -17.04 -2.88 15.41
CA LYS A 82 -17.57 -1.51 15.52
C LYS A 82 -16.69 -0.58 16.38
N SER A 83 -16.05 -1.12 17.43
CA SER A 83 -15.16 -0.43 18.37
C SER A 83 -13.67 -0.41 17.99
N GLY A 84 -13.34 -0.99 16.82
CA GLY A 84 -11.99 -1.08 16.29
C GLY A 84 -11.15 -2.20 16.93
N ARG A 85 -10.68 -3.14 16.11
CA ARG A 85 -9.87 -4.30 16.52
C ARG A 85 -8.42 -4.14 16.03
N ARG A 86 -7.44 -4.43 16.89
CA ARG A 86 -6.02 -4.43 16.49
C ARG A 86 -5.69 -5.65 15.63
N MET A 87 -4.82 -5.48 14.64
CA MET A 87 -4.28 -6.57 13.83
C MET A 87 -3.39 -7.51 14.65
N PHE A 88 -3.40 -8.79 14.28
CA PHE A 88 -2.42 -9.79 14.72
C PHE A 88 -2.11 -10.73 13.55
N PRO A 89 -0.83 -10.95 13.16
CA PRO A 89 0.38 -10.35 13.74
C PRO A 89 0.39 -8.82 13.61
N PRO A 90 1.14 -8.10 14.48
CA PRO A 90 1.28 -6.65 14.36
C PRO A 90 2.18 -6.31 13.17
N LEU A 91 1.75 -5.30 12.38
CA LEU A 91 2.58 -4.73 11.33
C LEU A 91 3.77 -3.98 11.98
N ARG A 92 4.96 -4.54 11.79
CA ARG A 92 6.23 -4.02 12.33
C ARG A 92 7.28 -4.04 11.22
N ILE A 93 8.02 -2.95 11.11
CA ILE A 93 9.08 -2.82 10.11
C ILE A 93 10.35 -2.26 10.75
N ARG A 94 11.48 -2.54 10.10
CA ARG A 94 12.78 -1.91 10.36
C ARG A 94 13.18 -1.16 9.09
N CYS A 95 13.82 -0.01 9.26
CA CYS A 95 14.30 0.80 8.14
C CYS A 95 15.82 1.00 8.19
N PHE A 96 16.40 1.23 7.03
CA PHE A 96 17.83 1.43 6.78
C PHE A 96 17.99 2.43 5.63
N GLY A 97 19.17 3.01 5.43
CA GLY A 97 19.41 3.94 4.31
C GLY A 97 18.64 5.28 4.44
N LEU A 98 18.39 5.75 5.66
CA LEU A 98 17.83 7.08 5.89
C LEU A 98 18.93 8.07 6.22
N GLU A 99 18.88 9.26 5.62
CA GLU A 99 19.81 10.35 5.95
C GLU A 99 19.65 10.72 7.43
N PRO A 100 20.69 10.58 8.29
CA PRO A 100 20.53 10.63 9.75
C PRO A 100 19.90 11.92 10.29
N LYS A 101 20.20 13.06 9.66
CA LYS A 101 19.78 14.41 10.08
C LYS A 101 18.40 14.82 9.56
N SER A 102 17.99 14.30 8.40
CA SER A 102 16.72 14.64 7.79
C SER A 102 15.52 14.11 8.57
N LYS A 103 14.39 14.82 8.44
CA LYS A 103 13.11 14.44 9.03
C LYS A 103 12.31 13.56 8.06
N TYR A 104 11.76 12.49 8.61
CA TYR A 104 10.93 11.54 7.90
C TYR A 104 9.65 11.24 8.69
N MET A 105 8.61 10.91 7.95
CA MET A 105 7.33 10.42 8.45
C MET A 105 7.09 9.00 7.92
N PHE A 106 6.59 8.14 8.80
CA PHE A 106 6.12 6.80 8.42
C PHE A 106 4.60 6.75 8.48
N LEU A 107 4.00 6.27 7.41
CA LEU A 107 2.55 6.14 7.27
C LEU A 107 2.19 4.70 6.87
N LEU A 108 0.93 4.34 7.10
CA LEU A 108 0.34 3.07 6.68
C LEU A 108 -1.03 3.35 6.05
N ASP A 109 -1.25 2.87 4.84
CA ASP A 109 -2.60 2.66 4.31
C ASP A 109 -2.94 1.15 4.22
N ILE A 110 -4.22 0.87 4.01
CA ILE A 110 -4.72 -0.46 3.69
C ILE A 110 -5.67 -0.28 2.51
N VAL A 111 -5.31 -0.87 1.37
CA VAL A 111 -6.07 -0.77 0.12
C VAL A 111 -6.73 -2.09 -0.24
N GLY A 112 -7.81 -2.07 -1.02
CA GLY A 112 -8.35 -3.28 -1.64
C GLY A 112 -7.27 -4.01 -2.44
N ALA A 113 -7.19 -5.32 -2.29
CA ALA A 113 -6.22 -6.16 -3.03
C ALA A 113 -6.78 -6.66 -4.38
N ASP A 114 -8.10 -6.71 -4.51
CA ASP A 114 -8.84 -7.05 -5.74
C ASP A 114 -10.31 -6.64 -5.61
N ASP A 115 -11.01 -6.50 -6.74
CA ASP A 115 -12.42 -6.09 -6.81
C ASP A 115 -13.40 -7.25 -6.58
N SER A 116 -13.05 -8.19 -5.69
CA SER A 116 -13.87 -9.37 -5.39
C SER A 116 -14.35 -9.40 -3.93
N ARG A 117 -15.62 -9.79 -3.76
CA ARG A 117 -16.19 -10.20 -2.48
C ARG A 117 -16.07 -11.72 -2.34
N TYR A 118 -15.69 -12.18 -1.17
CA TYR A 118 -15.38 -13.58 -0.90
C TYR A 118 -16.44 -14.29 -0.04
N LYS A 119 -16.41 -15.63 -0.07
CA LYS A 119 -17.06 -16.51 0.90
C LYS A 119 -16.10 -17.65 1.26
N PHE A 120 -16.16 -18.12 2.50
CA PHE A 120 -15.48 -19.32 2.93
C PHE A 120 -16.45 -20.50 2.88
N HIS A 121 -16.06 -21.60 2.23
CA HIS A 121 -16.91 -22.78 2.06
C HIS A 121 -16.03 -24.01 1.89
N GLN A 122 -16.35 -25.12 2.57
CA GLN A 122 -15.59 -26.38 2.49
C GLN A 122 -14.06 -26.19 2.69
N GLY A 123 -13.66 -25.37 3.67
CA GLY A 123 -12.26 -25.14 3.99
C GLY A 123 -11.47 -24.26 3.01
N ARG A 124 -12.13 -23.64 2.02
CA ARG A 124 -11.49 -22.77 1.02
C ARG A 124 -12.19 -21.42 0.87
N TRP A 125 -11.40 -20.40 0.56
CA TRP A 125 -11.88 -19.10 0.11
C TRP A 125 -12.27 -19.16 -1.38
N MET A 126 -13.45 -18.64 -1.71
CA MET A 126 -13.96 -18.57 -3.08
C MET A 126 -14.55 -17.18 -3.35
N VAL A 127 -14.48 -16.72 -4.60
CA VAL A 127 -15.18 -15.50 -5.02
C VAL A 127 -16.70 -15.74 -4.93
N ALA A 128 -17.41 -14.78 -4.37
CA ALA A 128 -18.86 -14.77 -4.20
C ALA A 128 -19.56 -13.75 -5.12
N GLY A 129 -18.83 -12.71 -5.54
CA GLY A 129 -19.32 -11.66 -6.44
C GLY A 129 -18.31 -10.51 -6.54
N GLN A 130 -18.73 -9.40 -7.13
CA GLN A 130 -17.98 -8.15 -7.18
C GLN A 130 -17.81 -7.56 -5.76
N ALA A 131 -16.76 -6.78 -5.54
CA ALA A 131 -16.55 -6.04 -4.31
C ALA A 131 -17.65 -5.00 -4.05
N ASP A 132 -17.97 -4.81 -2.76
CA ASP A 132 -18.76 -3.68 -2.29
C ASP A 132 -17.97 -2.37 -2.51
N PRO A 133 -18.62 -1.21 -2.73
CA PRO A 133 -17.93 0.06 -3.02
C PRO A 133 -16.82 0.42 -2.03
N GLU A 134 -15.69 0.90 -2.56
CA GLU A 134 -14.53 1.23 -1.73
C GLU A 134 -14.82 2.42 -0.81
N LEU A 135 -14.48 2.26 0.47
CA LEU A 135 -14.69 3.27 1.49
C LEU A 135 -13.57 4.33 1.48
N PRO A 136 -13.80 5.54 2.01
CA PRO A 136 -12.77 6.58 2.08
C PRO A 136 -11.48 6.10 2.74
N LYS A 137 -10.40 6.03 1.95
CA LYS A 137 -9.07 5.60 2.38
C LYS A 137 -8.55 6.52 3.48
N ARG A 138 -8.19 5.92 4.63
CA ARG A 138 -7.61 6.63 5.78
C ARG A 138 -6.12 6.28 5.89
N MET A 139 -5.29 7.29 5.72
CA MET A 139 -3.84 7.20 5.94
C MET A 139 -3.56 7.28 7.45
N TYR A 140 -2.93 6.25 8.01
CA TYR A 140 -2.49 6.25 9.40
C TYR A 140 -1.06 6.78 9.51
N ILE A 141 -0.87 7.91 10.18
CA ILE A 141 0.46 8.46 10.50
C ILE A 141 0.99 7.77 11.76
N HIS A 142 2.22 7.25 11.73
CA HIS A 142 2.86 6.68 12.92
C HIS A 142 3.06 7.79 13.96
N PRO A 143 2.70 7.59 15.25
CA PRO A 143 2.65 8.66 16.26
C PRO A 143 3.99 9.33 16.55
N ASP A 144 5.10 8.63 16.27
CA ASP A 144 6.45 9.17 16.41
C ASP A 144 6.87 10.05 15.20
N SER A 145 5.99 10.26 14.21
CA SER A 145 6.27 11.13 13.05
C SER A 145 5.94 12.59 13.38
N PRO A 146 6.74 13.57 12.92
CA PRO A 146 8.00 13.45 12.20
C PRO A 146 9.20 13.21 13.14
N SER A 147 10.11 12.31 12.74
CA SER A 147 11.32 11.96 13.50
C SER A 147 12.54 11.87 12.56
N SER A 148 13.77 11.93 13.10
CA SER A 148 14.97 11.93 12.24
C SER A 148 15.27 10.55 11.67
N GLY A 149 15.98 10.47 10.55
CA GLY A 149 16.42 9.20 9.94
C GLY A 149 17.16 8.31 10.95
N GLN A 150 18.04 8.91 11.77
CA GLN A 150 18.75 8.21 12.84
C GLN A 150 17.79 7.60 13.89
N GLN A 151 16.80 8.38 14.34
CA GLN A 151 15.81 7.92 15.33
C GLN A 151 14.92 6.79 14.80
N TRP A 152 14.62 6.79 13.50
CA TRP A 152 13.86 5.72 12.86
C TRP A 152 14.67 4.44 12.70
N MET A 153 15.93 4.52 12.26
CA MET A 153 16.80 3.33 12.07
C MET A 153 17.16 2.66 13.40
N ASN A 154 17.22 3.42 14.50
CA ASN A 154 17.57 2.92 15.83
C ASN A 154 16.52 1.99 16.48
N LYS A 155 15.30 1.85 15.93
CA LYS A 155 14.20 1.07 16.55
C LYS A 155 13.32 0.36 15.53
N VAL A 156 12.55 -0.63 16.01
CA VAL A 156 11.45 -1.22 15.24
C VAL A 156 10.27 -0.26 15.23
N ILE A 157 9.77 0.05 14.04
CA ILE A 157 8.59 0.89 13.80
C ILE A 157 7.36 0.00 13.91
N ASN A 158 6.39 0.35 14.76
CA ASN A 158 5.36 -0.59 15.20
C ASN A 158 3.94 -0.01 15.15
N PHE A 159 3.19 -0.43 14.13
CA PHE A 159 1.83 0.01 13.85
C PHE A 159 0.74 -0.70 14.69
N HIS A 160 1.09 -1.33 15.82
CA HIS A 160 0.17 -2.00 16.76
C HIS A 160 -1.02 -1.16 17.27
N LYS A 161 -0.97 0.17 17.15
CA LYS A 161 -2.07 1.07 17.51
C LYS A 161 -3.18 1.15 16.44
N VAL A 162 -2.90 0.72 15.20
CA VAL A 162 -3.88 0.66 14.11
C VAL A 162 -5.03 -0.28 14.50
N LYS A 163 -6.25 0.18 14.23
CA LYS A 163 -7.49 -0.53 14.50
C LYS A 163 -8.33 -0.61 13.23
N LEU A 164 -8.89 -1.78 12.99
CA LEU A 164 -9.78 -2.08 11.87
C LEU A 164 -11.24 -2.10 12.34
N THR A 165 -12.14 -1.44 11.60
CA THR A 165 -13.57 -1.35 11.93
C THR A 165 -14.45 -1.62 10.73
N ASN A 166 -15.68 -2.09 10.96
CA ASN A 166 -16.75 -2.17 9.97
C ASN A 166 -17.75 -0.98 10.08
N ASN A 167 -17.48 -0.01 10.95
CA ASN A 167 -18.35 1.15 11.15
C ASN A 167 -17.99 2.27 10.15
N ILE A 168 -18.76 2.41 9.08
CA ILE A 168 -18.61 3.48 8.07
C ILE A 168 -18.68 4.90 8.66
N SER A 169 -19.37 5.05 9.81
CA SER A 169 -19.53 6.33 10.52
C SER A 169 -18.54 6.48 11.68
N ASP A 170 -17.38 5.81 11.64
CA ASP A 170 -16.37 5.92 12.69
C ASP A 170 -15.77 7.33 12.80
N LYS A 171 -15.79 7.89 14.01
CA LYS A 171 -15.24 9.22 14.33
C LYS A 171 -13.83 9.16 14.93
N HIS A 172 -13.29 7.98 15.22
CA HIS A 172 -11.99 7.82 15.91
C HIS A 172 -10.78 7.78 14.96
N GLY A 173 -11.01 7.83 13.64
CA GLY A 173 -9.94 7.70 12.64
C GLY A 173 -9.49 6.25 12.42
N PHE A 174 -10.27 5.25 12.83
CA PHE A 174 -9.94 3.83 12.58
C PHE A 174 -10.04 3.51 11.08
N THR A 175 -9.28 2.53 10.62
CA THR A 175 -9.31 2.07 9.23
C THR A 175 -10.60 1.28 9.00
N ILE A 176 -11.45 1.78 8.12
CA ILE A 176 -12.77 1.20 7.86
C ILE A 176 -12.64 0.21 6.69
N LEU A 177 -13.08 -1.02 6.88
CA LEU A 177 -12.99 -2.10 5.89
C LEU A 177 -14.35 -2.78 5.72
N ASN A 178 -14.70 -3.14 4.48
CA ASN A 178 -15.81 -4.04 4.18
C ASN A 178 -15.42 -5.48 4.58
N SER A 179 -16.31 -6.20 5.27
CA SER A 179 -16.09 -7.61 5.62
C SER A 179 -16.13 -8.48 4.36
N MET A 180 -15.43 -9.62 4.38
CA MET A 180 -15.30 -10.57 3.28
C MET A 180 -14.59 -10.01 2.03
N HIS A 181 -13.76 -8.98 2.20
CA HIS A 181 -12.93 -8.39 1.16
C HIS A 181 -11.46 -8.57 1.48
N LYS A 182 -10.63 -8.64 0.44
CA LYS A 182 -9.18 -8.85 0.55
C LYS A 182 -8.45 -7.50 0.50
N TYR A 183 -7.46 -7.33 1.37
CA TYR A 183 -6.75 -6.09 1.58
C TYR A 183 -5.23 -6.28 1.61
N GLN A 184 -4.52 -5.26 1.14
CA GLN A 184 -3.07 -5.18 1.15
C GLN A 184 -2.64 -3.96 1.99
N PRO A 185 -1.94 -4.15 3.13
CA PRO A 185 -1.24 -3.08 3.81
C PRO A 185 -0.11 -2.51 2.95
N ARG A 186 0.07 -1.19 2.95
CA ARG A 186 1.22 -0.52 2.32
C ARG A 186 1.84 0.44 3.32
N PHE A 187 3.17 0.39 3.43
CA PHE A 187 3.95 1.30 4.27
C PHE A 187 4.47 2.43 3.40
N HIS A 188 4.42 3.66 3.89
CA HIS A 188 4.94 4.82 3.19
C HIS A 188 6.01 5.52 4.02
N LEU A 189 7.10 5.87 3.34
CA LEU A 189 8.15 6.76 3.83
C LEU A 189 8.05 8.08 3.08
N VAL A 190 8.02 9.19 3.83
CA VAL A 190 7.99 10.54 3.27
C VAL A 190 9.08 11.36 3.95
N LYS A 191 9.94 12.04 3.17
CA LYS A 191 10.96 12.98 3.68
C LYS A 191 10.29 14.33 3.93
N ALA A 192 9.70 14.49 5.12
CA ALA A 192 8.88 15.64 5.50
C ALA A 192 9.14 16.03 6.97
N SER A 193 9.17 17.33 7.23
CA SER A 193 9.33 17.92 8.57
C SER A 193 8.00 18.24 9.26
N ASP A 194 6.89 18.30 8.54
CA ASP A 194 5.56 18.62 9.05
C ASP A 194 4.45 17.91 8.26
N VAL A 195 3.36 17.56 8.93
CA VAL A 195 2.13 16.95 8.38
C VAL A 195 1.56 17.79 7.24
N LEU A 196 1.63 19.12 7.35
CA LEU A 196 1.12 20.06 6.33
C LEU A 196 1.87 19.95 4.99
N THR A 197 3.09 19.43 4.98
CA THR A 197 3.89 19.23 3.76
C THR A 197 3.60 17.90 3.04
N LEU A 198 2.88 16.97 3.69
CA LEU A 198 2.56 15.65 3.11
C LEU A 198 1.89 15.71 1.72
N PRO A 199 0.91 16.59 1.42
CA PRO A 199 0.26 16.63 0.11
C PRO A 199 1.20 16.98 -1.06
N TYR A 200 2.34 17.61 -0.76
CA TYR A 200 3.32 18.07 -1.75
C TYR A 200 4.60 17.23 -1.75
N SER A 201 4.69 16.21 -0.89
CA SER A 201 5.90 15.41 -0.67
C SER A 201 5.86 14.09 -1.44
N THR A 202 7.02 13.59 -1.86
CA THR A 202 7.14 12.30 -2.56
C THR A 202 6.99 11.12 -1.59
N PHE A 203 6.11 10.17 -1.92
CA PHE A 203 5.87 8.95 -1.14
C PHE A 203 6.67 7.77 -1.69
N ARG A 204 7.67 7.27 -0.95
CA ARG A 204 8.26 5.94 -1.22
C ARG A 204 7.38 4.88 -0.55
N SER A 205 6.79 3.97 -1.35
CA SER A 205 5.84 2.96 -0.87
C SER A 205 6.46 1.55 -0.86
N TYR A 206 6.29 0.82 0.24
CA TYR A 206 6.76 -0.54 0.43
C TYR A 206 5.58 -1.48 0.68
N VAL A 207 5.54 -2.60 -0.03
CA VAL A 207 4.44 -3.56 0.00
C VAL A 207 5.01 -4.95 0.29
N PHE A 208 4.47 -5.62 1.30
CA PHE A 208 4.83 -6.98 1.66
C PHE A 208 3.62 -7.88 1.37
N THR A 209 3.71 -8.69 0.32
CA THR A 209 2.58 -9.50 -0.18
C THR A 209 2.08 -10.52 0.84
N GLU A 210 2.95 -11.01 1.71
CA GLU A 210 2.63 -11.90 2.84
C GLU A 210 1.83 -11.21 3.97
N THR A 211 1.66 -9.88 3.93
CA THR A 211 0.82 -9.15 4.90
C THR A 211 -0.63 -8.97 4.44
N ARG A 212 -0.96 -9.46 3.23
CA ARG A 212 -2.30 -9.46 2.66
C ARG A 212 -3.25 -10.30 3.53
N PHE A 213 -4.49 -9.84 3.68
CA PHE A 213 -5.49 -10.52 4.52
C PHE A 213 -6.92 -10.34 4.00
N ILE A 214 -7.85 -11.17 4.47
CA ILE A 214 -9.29 -10.97 4.31
C ILE A 214 -9.86 -10.42 5.62
N ALA A 215 -10.60 -9.32 5.53
CA ALA A 215 -11.29 -8.73 6.69
C ALA A 215 -12.55 -9.55 7.01
N VAL A 216 -12.76 -9.92 8.27
CA VAL A 216 -13.91 -10.77 8.68
C VAL A 216 -14.54 -10.26 9.97
N THR A 217 -15.83 -10.50 10.20
CA THR A 217 -16.47 -10.19 11.50
C THR A 217 -16.21 -11.28 12.55
N ALA A 218 -16.00 -12.53 12.11
CA ALA A 218 -15.57 -13.68 12.90
C ALA A 218 -14.68 -14.58 12.03
N TYR A 219 -13.73 -15.30 12.64
CA TYR A 219 -12.86 -16.21 11.91
C TYR A 219 -13.65 -17.28 11.13
N GLN A 220 -13.17 -17.63 9.95
CA GLN A 220 -13.78 -18.62 9.05
C GLN A 220 -12.96 -19.90 8.98
N ASN A 221 -11.63 -19.78 8.92
CA ASN A 221 -10.70 -20.90 8.91
C ASN A 221 -10.19 -21.21 10.33
N ASP A 222 -10.56 -22.36 10.89
CA ASP A 222 -10.10 -22.80 12.22
C ASP A 222 -8.57 -22.90 12.34
N LYS A 223 -7.85 -23.16 11.25
CA LYS A 223 -6.37 -23.14 11.25
C LYS A 223 -5.84 -21.75 11.57
N ILE A 224 -6.49 -20.70 11.07
CA ILE A 224 -6.16 -19.31 11.43
C ILE A 224 -6.49 -19.08 12.90
N THR A 225 -7.67 -19.49 13.38
CA THR A 225 -8.05 -19.37 14.80
C THR A 225 -6.98 -19.98 15.71
N GLN A 226 -6.52 -21.20 15.42
CA GLN A 226 -5.49 -21.88 16.18
C GLN A 226 -4.14 -21.13 16.12
N LEU A 227 -3.68 -20.73 14.93
CA LEU A 227 -2.46 -19.91 14.79
C LEU A 227 -2.53 -18.60 15.58
N LYS A 228 -3.71 -17.95 15.66
CA LYS A 228 -3.91 -16.76 16.51
C LYS A 228 -3.81 -17.13 18.00
N ILE A 229 -4.40 -18.23 18.44
CA ILE A 229 -4.33 -18.70 19.84
C ILE A 229 -2.89 -18.97 20.26
N ASP A 230 -2.14 -19.71 19.44
CA ASP A 230 -0.77 -20.18 19.74
C ASP A 230 0.27 -19.05 19.72
N ASN A 231 0.08 -18.04 18.86
CA ASN A 231 1.05 -16.97 18.69
C ASN A 231 0.70 -15.66 19.40
N ASN A 232 -0.59 -15.37 19.66
CA ASN A 232 -0.99 -14.13 20.32
C ASN A 232 -0.92 -14.25 21.85
N PRO A 233 -0.10 -13.44 22.56
CA PRO A 233 -0.04 -13.48 24.02
C PRO A 233 -1.39 -13.21 24.70
N PHE A 234 -2.24 -12.38 24.09
CA PHE A 234 -3.57 -12.05 24.61
C PHE A 234 -4.61 -13.17 24.43
N ALA A 235 -4.25 -14.25 23.70
CA ALA A 235 -5.09 -15.43 23.52
C ALA A 235 -4.60 -16.66 24.33
N LYS A 236 -3.58 -16.50 25.19
CA LYS A 236 -2.94 -17.60 25.93
C LYS A 236 -3.93 -18.50 26.67
N GLY A 237 -4.98 -17.92 27.29
CA GLY A 237 -5.99 -18.67 28.05
C GLY A 237 -6.85 -19.65 27.24
N PHE A 238 -6.76 -19.66 25.90
CA PHE A 238 -7.46 -20.63 25.05
C PHE A 238 -6.57 -21.82 24.62
N ARG A 239 -5.26 -21.79 24.91
CA ARG A 239 -4.31 -22.85 24.50
C ARG A 239 -4.59 -24.16 25.23
N ASP A 240 -4.76 -24.07 26.55
CA ASP A 240 -4.87 -25.26 27.41
C ASP A 240 -6.25 -25.94 27.28
N THR A 241 -7.28 -25.21 26.83
CA THR A 241 -8.63 -25.73 26.57
C THR A 241 -8.67 -26.71 25.39
N GLY A 242 -7.68 -26.69 24.49
CA GLY A 242 -7.60 -27.58 23.32
C GLY A 242 -7.31 -29.05 23.66
N ASN A 243 -6.62 -29.32 24.78
CA ASN A 243 -6.31 -30.68 25.23
C ASN A 243 -7.36 -31.27 26.19
N GLY A 244 -8.33 -30.47 26.64
CA GLY A 244 -9.41 -30.91 27.51
C GLY A 244 -10.52 -31.63 26.76
N ARG A 245 -10.41 -32.95 26.60
CA ARG A 245 -11.59 -33.79 26.29
C ARG A 245 -12.68 -33.47 27.31
N ARG A 246 -13.79 -32.93 26.83
CA ARG A 246 -14.96 -32.54 27.63
C ARG A 246 -15.70 -33.79 28.09
N GLU A 247 -15.17 -34.45 29.12
CA GLU A 247 -15.84 -35.57 29.78
C GLU A 247 -17.11 -35.04 30.45
N LYS A 248 -18.26 -35.35 29.85
CA LYS A 248 -19.56 -35.02 30.42
C LYS A 248 -19.78 -35.90 31.66
N ARG A 249 -19.98 -35.26 32.80
CA ARG A 249 -20.84 -35.75 33.87
C ARG A 249 -22.13 -34.94 33.85
#